data_AF-A0A7Y3EQD4-F1
#
_entry.id   AF-A0A7Y3EQD4-F1
#
_cell.length_a   1.000
_cell.length_b   1.000
_cell.length_c   1.000
_cell.angle_alpha   90.00
_cell.angle_beta   90.00
_cell.angle_gamma   90.00
#
_symmetry.space_group_name_H-M   'P 1'
#
loop_
_entity.id
_entity.type
_entity.pdbx_description
1 polymer ?
#
loop_
_entity_poly.entity_id
_entity_poly.type
_entity_poly.pdbx_seq_one_letter_code
_entity_poly.pdbx_strand_id
1 'polypeptide(L)'
;VYTSESNIQLPWLDPQFIESITVLNSLSATHKYGTLGRNGVIVIRTKTSGYDKALAEKPSALVKGNNYNESVKLIESGSNTGLKKQLQAAQSFAEAKTIFERETKKGDMLGVDYYFTASDYFKRWNKDYAMSLLGKVGDMAYNNTKALRALAFKYEENQEYNKAREVYQRIVQLKPGEAQAYIDLARSYKNTGKYQEALNLFKRMMINKIKDTDFTGLANTIENEIQHILAFHRTRVDYYDLPNDLRSANFKRDVRVVCEWNDPYAEFELQFVNPGKKFFTWNNTKLLNTQRMLSGIKNGFAHEEFIIDDAETGKWTINLKSLSEEADINPTYLKYTVYKNYGLPQETKSVKVVKLTQHQEKVTLDAFDYGQKKSPQTEALQTN
;
A
#
# COMPACT_ATOMS: atom_id res chain seq x y z
N VAL A 1 24.96 12.35 13.70
CA VAL A 1 24.47 12.15 12.32
C VAL A 1 25.34 13.02 11.46
N TYR A 2 26.01 12.46 10.45
CA TYR A 2 26.76 13.24 9.47
C TYR A 2 25.85 13.49 8.26
N THR A 3 25.89 14.68 7.68
CA THR A 3 25.09 15.02 6.49
C THR A 3 26.01 15.42 5.34
N SER A 4 25.56 15.21 4.10
CA SER A 4 26.32 15.64 2.91
C SER A 4 26.55 17.15 2.82
N GLU A 5 25.74 17.94 3.53
CA GLU A 5 25.84 19.40 3.61
C GLU A 5 26.82 19.88 4.67
N SER A 6 27.16 19.02 5.64
CA SER A 6 28.20 19.34 6.59
C SER A 6 29.56 19.10 5.91
N ASN A 7 30.40 20.14 5.78
CA ASN A 7 31.82 20.04 5.38
C ASN A 7 32.68 19.21 6.37
N ILE A 8 32.06 18.25 7.05
CA ILE A 8 32.64 17.37 8.03
C ILE A 8 33.08 16.12 7.30
N GLN A 9 34.40 15.92 7.23
CA GLN A 9 34.98 14.67 6.78
C GLN A 9 34.46 13.54 7.68
N LEU A 10 33.83 12.52 7.07
CA LEU A 10 33.38 11.34 7.81
C LEU A 10 34.59 10.73 8.55
N PRO A 11 34.44 10.32 9.82
CA PRO A 11 35.51 9.63 10.53
C PRO A 11 35.86 8.37 9.75
N TRP A 12 37.16 8.09 9.62
CA TRP A 12 37.60 6.82 9.07
C TRP A 12 37.09 5.68 9.96
N LEU A 13 36.42 4.70 9.35
CA LEU A 13 35.96 3.48 10.01
C LEU A 13 36.75 2.30 9.45
N ASP A 14 37.41 1.55 10.34
CA ASP A 14 37.99 0.26 9.99
C ASP A 14 36.85 -0.74 9.72
N PRO A 15 36.79 -1.37 8.53
CA PRO A 15 35.78 -2.37 8.21
C PRO A 15 35.74 -3.55 9.19
N GLN A 16 36.85 -3.90 9.86
CA GLN A 16 36.89 -5.01 10.82
C GLN A 16 36.03 -4.75 12.05
N PHE A 17 35.85 -3.48 12.42
CA PHE A 17 35.01 -3.06 13.54
C PHE A 17 33.55 -2.85 13.14
N ILE A 18 33.17 -3.00 11.87
CA ILE A 18 31.76 -2.91 11.47
C ILE A 18 31.04 -4.20 11.89
N GLU A 19 30.00 -4.05 12.69
CA GLU A 19 29.06 -5.12 13.04
C GLU A 19 28.00 -5.26 11.95
N SER A 20 27.40 -4.14 11.53
CA SER A 20 26.40 -4.14 10.47
C SER A 20 26.30 -2.78 9.77
N ILE A 21 25.86 -2.81 8.52
CA ILE A 21 25.48 -1.63 7.73
C ILE A 21 24.03 -1.81 7.35
N THR A 22 23.17 -0.87 7.74
CA THR A 22 21.73 -0.86 7.45
C THR A 22 21.39 0.40 6.69
N VAL A 23 20.70 0.27 5.55
CA VAL A 23 20.16 1.42 4.82
C VAL A 23 18.69 1.58 5.21
N LEU A 24 18.34 2.73 5.75
CA LEU A 24 16.96 3.09 6.07
C LEU A 24 16.38 3.93 4.94
N ASN A 25 15.21 3.53 4.45
CA ASN A 25 14.43 4.33 3.51
C ASN A 25 14.07 5.68 4.12
N SER A 26 13.66 6.64 3.28
CA SER A 26 13.33 8.01 3.73
C SER A 26 12.25 8.06 4.81
N LEU A 27 11.26 7.16 4.81
CA LEU A 27 10.25 7.10 5.86
C LEU A 27 10.84 6.67 7.22
N SER A 28 11.50 5.51 7.28
CA SER A 28 12.16 4.98 8.48
C SER A 28 13.28 5.92 8.96
N ALA A 29 14.00 6.53 8.02
CA ALA A 29 15.03 7.51 8.31
C ALA A 29 14.47 8.83 8.84
N THR A 30 13.40 9.40 8.25
CA THR A 30 12.74 10.60 8.80
C THR A 30 12.09 10.31 10.13
N HIS A 31 11.54 9.11 10.31
CA HIS A 31 11.00 8.68 11.59
C HIS A 31 12.07 8.68 12.69
N LYS A 32 13.27 8.17 12.41
CA LYS A 32 14.35 8.00 13.39
C LYS A 32 15.29 9.22 13.52
N TYR A 33 15.44 9.99 12.44
CA TYR A 33 16.41 11.09 12.31
C TYR A 33 15.80 12.42 11.84
N GLY A 34 14.48 12.55 11.82
CA GLY A 34 13.81 13.81 11.46
C GLY A 34 14.08 14.27 10.03
N THR A 35 14.03 15.57 9.79
CA THR A 35 14.22 16.16 8.44
C THR A 35 15.58 15.84 7.83
N LEU A 36 16.60 15.57 8.65
CA LEU A 36 17.93 15.15 8.19
C LEU A 36 17.91 13.76 7.53
N GLY A 37 16.95 12.91 7.89
CA GLY A 37 16.77 11.59 7.29
C GLY A 37 15.88 11.55 6.05
N ARG A 38 15.37 12.70 5.57
CA ARG A 38 14.38 12.76 4.47
C ARG A 38 14.84 12.12 3.15
N ASN A 39 16.15 12.03 2.94
CA ASN A 39 16.75 11.43 1.75
C ASN A 39 17.30 10.01 2.01
N GLY A 40 16.89 9.37 3.11
CA GLY A 40 17.43 8.08 3.56
C GLY A 40 18.65 8.24 4.48
N VAL A 41 18.96 7.18 5.24
CA VAL A 41 20.09 7.16 6.18
C VAL A 41 20.83 5.83 6.08
N ILE A 42 22.16 5.88 6.09
CA ILE A 42 23.01 4.71 6.27
C ILE A 42 23.41 4.63 7.75
N VAL A 43 23.00 3.57 8.42
CA VAL A 43 23.35 3.27 9.81
C VAL A 43 24.47 2.25 9.83
N ILE A 44 25.65 2.65 10.30
CA ILE A 44 26.77 1.74 10.54
C ILE A 44 26.85 1.47 12.03
N ARG A 45 26.66 0.21 12.44
CA ARG A 45 26.87 -0.25 13.81
C ARG A 45 28.25 -0.86 13.91
N THR A 46 29.02 -0.50 14.94
CA THR A 46 30.36 -1.02 15.18
C THR A 46 30.40 -1.94 16.38
N LYS A 47 31.29 -2.94 16.35
CA LYS A 47 31.63 -3.80 17.49
C LYS A 47 32.18 -2.92 18.61
N THR A 48 31.75 -3.18 19.84
CA THR A 48 31.91 -2.33 21.03
C THR A 48 33.35 -2.06 21.50
N SER A 49 34.38 -2.59 20.85
CA SER A 49 35.74 -2.64 21.41
C SER A 49 36.79 -1.73 20.75
N GLY A 50 36.41 -0.78 19.88
CA GLY A 50 37.39 -0.02 19.08
C GLY A 50 37.25 1.50 19.04
N TYR A 51 36.25 2.10 19.70
CA TYR A 51 35.99 3.54 19.57
C TYR A 51 35.55 4.18 20.89
N ASP A 52 36.46 4.26 21.86
CA ASP A 52 36.28 5.05 23.09
C ASP A 52 36.46 6.54 22.79
N LYS A 53 35.42 7.16 22.25
CA LYS A 53 35.17 8.59 22.48
C LYS A 53 33.88 8.72 23.25
N ALA A 54 33.93 9.48 24.34
CA ALA A 54 32.77 9.90 25.10
C ALA A 54 31.65 10.31 24.13
N LEU A 55 30.53 9.57 24.18
CA LEU A 55 29.31 9.93 23.49
C LEU A 55 28.83 11.24 24.09
N ALA A 56 29.31 12.37 23.56
CA ALA A 56 28.63 13.65 23.74
C ALA A 56 27.14 13.42 23.45
N GLU A 57 26.26 13.90 24.32
CA GLU A 57 24.81 13.84 24.11
C GLU A 57 24.52 14.30 22.69
N LYS A 58 24.16 13.36 21.82
CA LYS A 58 23.90 13.67 20.43
C LYS A 58 22.56 14.40 20.43
N PRO A 59 22.48 15.67 19.97
CA PRO A 59 21.19 16.30 19.78
C PRO A 59 20.38 15.39 18.87
N SER A 60 19.25 14.89 19.38
CA SER A 60 18.38 14.03 18.59
C SER A 60 17.95 14.83 17.37
N ALA A 61 18.20 14.29 16.17
CA ALA A 61 17.75 14.91 14.93
C ALA A 61 16.20 15.01 14.85
N LEU A 62 15.49 14.38 15.80
CA LEU A 62 14.05 14.55 16.04
C LEU A 62 13.69 15.90 16.68
N VAL A 63 14.66 16.66 17.22
CA VAL A 63 14.43 17.90 17.98
C VAL A 63 14.09 19.10 17.08
N LYS A 64 14.44 19.09 15.78
CA LYS A 64 14.18 20.24 14.89
C LYS A 64 13.40 19.86 13.62
N GLY A 65 12.19 20.41 13.52
CA GLY A 65 11.31 20.33 12.34
C GLY A 65 10.13 19.36 12.48
N ASN A 66 9.29 19.33 11.44
CA ASN A 66 8.19 18.38 11.15
C ASN A 66 7.21 18.01 12.29
N ASN A 67 6.91 18.94 13.21
CA ASN A 67 5.82 18.75 14.18
C ASN A 67 4.46 18.78 13.48
N TYR A 68 3.64 17.77 13.75
CA TYR A 68 2.31 17.63 13.19
C TYR A 68 1.26 18.26 14.10
N ASN A 69 0.78 19.45 13.70
CA ASN A 69 -0.20 20.23 14.46
C ASN A 69 -1.53 20.42 13.70
N GLU A 70 -1.73 19.68 12.60
CA GLU A 70 -2.91 19.82 11.75
C GLU A 70 -4.11 19.02 12.29
N SER A 71 -5.30 19.61 12.19
CA SER A 71 -6.58 18.92 12.45
C SER A 71 -7.22 18.57 11.11
N VAL A 72 -7.11 17.30 10.72
CA VAL A 72 -7.51 16.80 9.41
C VAL A 72 -8.71 15.87 9.57
N LYS A 73 -9.72 16.00 8.69
CA LYS A 73 -10.94 15.17 8.74
C LYS A 73 -10.65 13.76 8.25
N LEU A 74 -11.18 12.75 8.93
CA LEU A 74 -11.16 11.35 8.47
C LEU A 74 -12.02 11.20 7.21
N ILE A 75 -11.53 10.44 6.23
CA ILE A 75 -12.33 10.07 5.06
C ILE A 75 -13.56 9.28 5.53
N GLU A 76 -14.75 9.75 5.17
CA GLU A 76 -15.96 8.95 5.32
C GLU A 76 -15.91 7.78 4.32
N SER A 77 -16.19 6.56 4.77
CA SER A 77 -16.25 5.40 3.88
C SER A 77 -17.33 5.62 2.81
N GLY A 78 -16.89 5.70 1.55
CA GLY A 78 -17.74 5.83 0.37
C GLY A 78 -17.96 7.26 -0.09
N SER A 79 -17.83 7.43 -1.40
CA SER A 79 -18.14 8.61 -2.20
C SER A 79 -19.43 9.30 -1.73
N ASN A 80 -19.38 10.58 -1.32
CA ASN A 80 -20.58 11.37 -0.95
C ASN A 80 -21.36 11.81 -2.21
N THR A 81 -21.63 10.84 -3.09
CA THR A 81 -22.40 11.02 -4.32
C THR A 81 -23.86 11.27 -4.00
N GLY A 82 -24.55 11.89 -4.96
CA GLY A 82 -26.01 11.95 -4.96
C GLY A 82 -26.65 10.57 -4.76
N LEU A 83 -26.07 9.51 -5.35
CA LEU A 83 -26.54 8.14 -5.16
C LEU A 83 -26.46 7.69 -3.70
N LYS A 84 -25.33 7.89 -3.01
CA LYS A 84 -25.19 7.49 -1.61
C LYS A 84 -26.29 8.10 -0.74
N LYS A 85 -26.56 9.40 -0.93
CA LYS A 85 -27.65 10.11 -0.21
C LYS A 85 -29.02 9.55 -0.53
N GLN A 86 -29.31 9.27 -1.81
CA GLN A 86 -30.59 8.68 -2.22
C GLN A 86 -30.78 7.28 -1.64
N LEU A 87 -29.75 6.44 -1.70
CA LEU A 87 -29.82 5.09 -1.14
C LEU A 87 -29.96 5.16 0.39
N GLN A 88 -29.31 6.09 1.08
CA GLN A 88 -29.45 6.26 2.54
C GLN A 88 -30.88 6.60 2.99
N ALA A 89 -31.73 7.13 2.11
CA ALA A 89 -33.14 7.36 2.40
C ALA A 89 -34.00 6.09 2.35
N ALA A 90 -33.51 5.00 1.74
CA ALA A 90 -34.23 3.74 1.67
C ALA A 90 -34.24 3.01 3.02
N GLN A 91 -35.40 2.47 3.39
CA GLN A 91 -35.60 1.73 4.63
C GLN A 91 -35.47 0.22 4.44
N SER A 92 -35.55 -0.26 3.19
CA SER A 92 -35.47 -1.68 2.86
C SER A 92 -34.61 -1.96 1.62
N PHE A 93 -34.19 -3.23 1.49
CA PHE A 93 -33.48 -3.72 0.30
C PHE A 93 -34.26 -3.46 -0.99
N ALA A 94 -35.58 -3.70 -0.97
CA ALA A 94 -36.44 -3.52 -2.13
C ALA A 94 -36.56 -2.05 -2.55
N GLU A 95 -36.69 -1.14 -1.59
CA GLU A 95 -36.70 0.30 -1.86
C GLU A 95 -35.40 0.79 -2.47
N ALA A 96 -34.25 0.45 -1.87
CA ALA A 96 -32.98 0.95 -2.40
C ALA A 96 -32.66 0.31 -3.76
N LYS A 97 -33.06 -0.95 -3.98
CA LYS A 97 -32.98 -1.60 -5.29
C LYS A 97 -33.80 -0.85 -6.33
N THR A 98 -35.01 -0.41 -5.98
CA THR A 98 -35.87 0.41 -6.85
C THR A 98 -35.22 1.76 -7.16
N ILE A 99 -34.63 2.43 -6.16
CA ILE A 99 -33.88 3.69 -6.34
C ILE A 99 -32.72 3.48 -7.33
N PHE A 100 -31.90 2.45 -7.11
CA PHE A 100 -30.76 2.12 -7.94
C PHE A 100 -31.17 1.81 -9.40
N GLU A 101 -32.21 0.99 -9.59
CA GLU A 101 -32.67 0.57 -10.91
C GLU A 101 -33.30 1.73 -11.71
N ARG A 102 -34.01 2.65 -11.04
CA ARG A 102 -34.60 3.83 -11.69
C ARG A 102 -33.55 4.68 -12.38
N GLU A 103 -32.41 4.92 -11.73
CA GLU A 103 -31.32 5.70 -12.31
C GLU A 103 -30.64 4.93 -13.46
N THR A 104 -30.43 3.62 -13.33
CA THR A 104 -29.83 2.81 -14.41
C THR A 104 -30.68 2.76 -15.68
N LYS A 105 -31.99 2.99 -15.57
CA LYS A 105 -32.93 2.99 -16.70
C LYS A 105 -32.98 4.32 -17.47
N LYS A 106 -32.37 5.39 -16.95
CA LYS A 106 -32.37 6.70 -17.62
C LYS A 106 -31.50 6.76 -18.89
N GLY A 107 -30.73 5.70 -19.16
CA GLY A 107 -29.92 5.59 -20.38
C GLY A 107 -28.56 6.28 -20.28
N ASP A 108 -28.26 6.94 -19.16
CA ASP A 108 -26.95 7.56 -18.91
C ASP A 108 -25.87 6.49 -18.74
N MET A 109 -24.69 6.74 -19.31
CA MET A 109 -23.52 5.89 -19.08
C MET A 109 -23.03 6.07 -17.64
N LEU A 110 -23.44 5.17 -16.75
CA LEU A 110 -23.03 5.18 -15.35
C LEU A 110 -21.57 4.75 -15.22
N GLY A 111 -20.76 5.58 -14.57
CA GLY A 111 -19.34 5.30 -14.32
C GLY A 111 -19.09 4.21 -13.28
N VAL A 112 -17.84 3.77 -13.18
CA VAL A 112 -17.40 2.72 -12.24
C VAL A 112 -17.78 3.03 -10.78
N ASP A 113 -17.66 4.29 -10.36
CA ASP A 113 -17.97 4.74 -8.99
C ASP A 113 -19.44 4.53 -8.60
N TYR A 114 -20.35 4.60 -9.58
CA TYR A 114 -21.78 4.39 -9.34
C TYR A 114 -22.04 2.95 -8.85
N TYR A 115 -21.47 1.96 -9.54
CA TYR A 115 -21.58 0.56 -9.18
C TYR A 115 -20.83 0.23 -7.88
N PHE A 116 -19.67 0.86 -7.64
CA PHE A 116 -18.92 0.68 -6.38
C PHE A 116 -19.71 1.23 -5.19
N THR A 117 -20.23 2.46 -5.31
CA THR A 117 -21.08 3.08 -4.27
C THR A 117 -22.30 2.21 -3.98
N ALA A 118 -22.98 1.73 -5.02
CA ALA A 118 -24.14 0.85 -4.86
C ALA A 118 -23.73 -0.47 -4.19
N SER A 119 -22.67 -1.13 -4.66
CA SER A 119 -22.14 -2.36 -4.05
C SER A 119 -21.87 -2.16 -2.55
N ASP A 120 -21.11 -1.12 -2.19
CA ASP A 120 -20.77 -0.82 -0.80
C ASP A 120 -22.01 -0.59 0.06
N TYR A 121 -23.01 0.09 -0.49
CA TYR A 121 -24.28 0.32 0.17
C TYR A 121 -25.07 -1.00 0.38
N PHE A 122 -25.22 -1.82 -0.66
CA PHE A 122 -26.03 -3.04 -0.65
C PHE A 122 -25.42 -4.18 0.18
N LYS A 123 -24.09 -4.15 0.44
CA LYS A 123 -23.42 -5.11 1.33
C LYS A 123 -24.09 -5.24 2.69
N ARG A 124 -24.72 -4.16 3.19
CA ARG A 124 -25.45 -4.16 4.46
C ARG A 124 -26.63 -5.16 4.51
N TRP A 125 -27.17 -5.53 3.36
CA TRP A 125 -28.37 -6.37 3.25
C TRP A 125 -28.11 -7.67 2.50
N ASN A 126 -27.35 -7.63 1.40
CA ASN A 126 -27.12 -8.81 0.58
C ASN A 126 -25.75 -8.73 -0.11
N LYS A 127 -24.82 -9.56 0.36
CA LYS A 127 -23.46 -9.63 -0.16
C LYS A 127 -23.43 -10.10 -1.62
N ASP A 128 -24.24 -11.08 -2.00
CA ASP A 128 -24.24 -11.63 -3.36
C ASP A 128 -24.71 -10.61 -4.38
N TYR A 129 -25.78 -9.88 -4.07
CA TYR A 129 -26.26 -8.78 -4.89
C TYR A 129 -25.20 -7.68 -5.01
N ALA A 130 -24.57 -7.26 -3.91
CA ALA A 130 -23.46 -6.29 -3.96
C ALA A 130 -22.32 -6.77 -4.88
N MET A 131 -21.94 -8.05 -4.79
CA MET A 131 -20.89 -8.61 -5.65
C MET A 131 -21.33 -8.72 -7.12
N SER A 132 -22.62 -8.94 -7.40
CA SER A 132 -23.16 -8.88 -8.77
C SER A 132 -23.03 -7.48 -9.38
N LEU A 133 -23.13 -6.41 -8.57
CA LEU A 133 -22.94 -5.04 -9.03
C LEU A 133 -21.50 -4.76 -9.41
N LEU A 134 -20.53 -5.32 -8.67
CA LEU A 134 -19.12 -5.31 -9.08
C LEU A 134 -18.90 -6.13 -10.36
N GLY A 135 -19.61 -7.24 -10.54
CA GLY A 135 -19.58 -8.03 -11.79
C GLY A 135 -19.94 -7.21 -13.03
N LYS A 136 -20.97 -6.35 -12.93
CA LYS A 136 -21.37 -5.43 -14.03
C LYS A 136 -20.24 -4.48 -14.44
N VAL A 137 -19.38 -4.08 -13.51
CA VAL A 137 -18.18 -3.29 -13.83
C VAL A 137 -17.23 -4.08 -14.71
N GLY A 138 -17.06 -5.37 -14.46
CA GLY A 138 -16.23 -6.26 -15.29
C GLY A 138 -16.72 -6.34 -16.74
N ASP A 139 -18.04 -6.43 -16.92
CA ASP A 139 -18.67 -6.49 -18.24
C ASP A 139 -18.48 -5.17 -19.01
N MET A 140 -18.75 -4.02 -18.38
CA MET A 140 -18.60 -2.71 -19.03
C MET A 140 -17.13 -2.32 -19.27
N ALA A 141 -16.22 -2.79 -18.42
CA ALA A 141 -14.81 -2.42 -18.44
C ALA A 141 -13.91 -3.50 -19.06
N TYR A 142 -14.46 -4.49 -19.77
CA TYR A 142 -13.73 -5.70 -20.17
C TYR A 142 -12.38 -5.48 -20.89
N ASN A 143 -12.21 -4.33 -21.56
CA ASN A 143 -10.97 -3.91 -22.22
C ASN A 143 -10.33 -2.65 -21.63
N ASN A 144 -10.89 -2.08 -20.56
CA ASN A 144 -10.38 -0.89 -19.89
C ASN A 144 -9.57 -1.28 -18.64
N THR A 145 -8.24 -1.31 -18.78
CA THR A 145 -7.34 -1.76 -17.70
C THR A 145 -7.36 -0.85 -16.45
N LYS A 146 -7.61 0.46 -16.60
CA LYS A 146 -7.77 1.37 -15.45
C LYS A 146 -9.00 1.01 -14.61
N ALA A 147 -10.13 0.72 -15.27
CA ALA A 147 -11.36 0.30 -14.59
C ALA A 147 -11.29 -1.14 -14.05
N LEU A 148 -10.69 -2.08 -14.81
CA LEU A 148 -10.44 -3.44 -14.33
C LEU A 148 -9.54 -3.45 -13.08
N ARG A 149 -8.49 -2.62 -13.03
CA ARG A 149 -7.62 -2.56 -11.85
C ARG A 149 -8.36 -2.02 -10.63
N ALA A 150 -9.22 -1.01 -10.80
CA ALA A 150 -10.10 -0.55 -9.73
C ALA A 150 -11.08 -1.64 -9.26
N LEU A 151 -11.63 -2.44 -10.19
CA LEU A 151 -12.49 -3.57 -9.86
C LEU A 151 -11.75 -4.63 -9.06
N ALA A 152 -10.52 -4.98 -9.46
CA ALA A 152 -9.68 -5.92 -8.73
C ALA A 152 -9.39 -5.41 -7.31
N PHE A 153 -9.07 -4.12 -7.15
CA PHE A 153 -8.88 -3.49 -5.84
C PHE A 153 -10.13 -3.63 -4.96
N LYS A 154 -11.33 -3.37 -5.51
CA LYS A 154 -12.59 -3.57 -4.77
C LYS A 154 -12.83 -5.03 -4.42
N TYR A 155 -12.51 -5.98 -5.29
CA TYR A 155 -12.59 -7.40 -4.92
C TYR A 155 -11.63 -7.75 -3.78
N GLU A 156 -10.41 -7.23 -3.77
CA GLU A 156 -9.45 -7.45 -2.68
C GLU A 156 -9.91 -6.84 -1.34
N GLU A 157 -10.46 -5.63 -1.35
CA GLU A 157 -11.06 -5.00 -0.17
C GLU A 157 -12.22 -5.85 0.40
N ASN A 158 -12.97 -6.50 -0.49
CA ASN A 158 -14.07 -7.40 -0.14
C ASN A 158 -13.61 -8.85 0.15
N GLN A 159 -12.30 -9.12 0.12
CA GLN A 159 -11.70 -10.45 0.30
C GLN A 159 -12.15 -11.48 -0.75
N GLU A 160 -12.65 -11.03 -1.89
CA GLU A 160 -13.06 -11.87 -3.03
C GLU A 160 -11.85 -12.19 -3.91
N TYR A 161 -10.84 -12.86 -3.34
CA TYR A 161 -9.52 -13.03 -3.98
C TYR A 161 -9.56 -13.86 -5.28
N ASN A 162 -10.50 -14.80 -5.41
CA ASN A 162 -10.66 -15.55 -6.65
C ASN A 162 -11.14 -14.65 -7.80
N LYS A 163 -12.10 -13.76 -7.54
CA LYS A 163 -12.60 -12.78 -8.53
C LYS A 163 -11.52 -11.76 -8.88
N ALA A 164 -10.77 -11.27 -7.88
CA ALA A 164 -9.62 -10.40 -8.11
C ALA A 164 -8.58 -11.06 -9.05
N ARG A 165 -8.26 -12.34 -8.83
CA ARG A 165 -7.34 -13.11 -9.69
C ARG A 165 -7.81 -13.17 -11.14
N GLU A 166 -9.09 -13.44 -11.40
CA GLU A 166 -9.64 -13.47 -12.77
C GLU A 166 -9.47 -12.12 -13.47
N VAL A 167 -9.73 -11.03 -12.75
CA VAL A 167 -9.51 -9.67 -13.26
C VAL A 167 -8.02 -9.39 -13.53
N TYR A 168 -7.11 -9.79 -12.64
CA TYR A 168 -5.67 -9.62 -12.86
C TYR A 168 -5.14 -10.47 -14.02
N GLN A 169 -5.66 -11.69 -14.22
CA GLN A 169 -5.36 -12.50 -15.40
C GLN A 169 -5.78 -11.78 -16.68
N ARG A 170 -6.95 -11.11 -16.68
CA ARG A 170 -7.40 -10.30 -17.81
C ARG A 170 -6.49 -9.09 -18.05
N ILE A 171 -6.02 -8.41 -17.02
CA ILE A 171 -5.10 -7.27 -17.16
C ILE A 171 -3.77 -7.71 -17.78
N VAL A 172 -3.20 -8.84 -17.35
CA VAL A 172 -1.96 -9.40 -17.94
C VAL A 172 -2.15 -9.73 -19.43
N GLN A 173 -3.32 -10.26 -19.83
CA GLN A 173 -3.62 -10.50 -21.25
C GLN A 173 -3.70 -9.21 -22.07
N LEU A 174 -4.26 -8.14 -21.50
CA LEU A 174 -4.41 -6.85 -22.19
C LEU A 174 -3.10 -6.06 -22.23
N LYS A 175 -2.24 -6.22 -21.23
CA LYS A 175 -0.99 -5.46 -21.03
C LYS A 175 0.15 -6.39 -20.61
N PRO A 176 0.65 -7.26 -21.52
CA PRO A 176 1.69 -8.24 -21.19
C PRO A 176 3.08 -7.62 -20.88
N GLY A 177 3.27 -6.32 -21.11
CA GLY A 177 4.50 -5.58 -20.74
C GLY A 177 4.37 -4.73 -19.48
N GLU A 178 3.22 -4.78 -18.78
CA GLU A 178 2.98 -3.98 -17.58
C GLU A 178 3.48 -4.72 -16.32
N ALA A 179 4.53 -4.22 -15.68
CA ALA A 179 5.13 -4.88 -14.51
C ALA A 179 4.15 -5.09 -13.35
N GLN A 180 3.27 -4.11 -13.08
CA GLN A 180 2.27 -4.22 -12.02
C GLN A 180 1.33 -5.41 -12.22
N ALA A 181 0.91 -5.66 -13.46
CA ALA A 181 -0.05 -6.72 -13.76
C ALA A 181 0.47 -8.11 -13.31
N TYR A 182 1.78 -8.34 -13.41
CA TYR A 182 2.40 -9.58 -12.95
C TYR A 182 2.56 -9.65 -11.43
N ILE A 183 2.90 -8.54 -10.76
CA ILE A 183 2.95 -8.46 -9.29
C ILE A 183 1.58 -8.76 -8.71
N ASP A 184 0.55 -8.11 -9.24
CA ASP A 184 -0.83 -8.30 -8.80
C ASP A 184 -1.29 -9.75 -9.03
N LEU A 185 -0.96 -10.33 -10.19
CA LEU A 185 -1.26 -11.73 -10.47
C LEU A 185 -0.55 -12.68 -9.49
N ALA A 186 0.74 -12.46 -9.20
CA ALA A 186 1.49 -13.28 -8.24
C ALA A 186 0.92 -13.16 -6.82
N ARG A 187 0.57 -11.94 -6.38
CA ARG A 187 -0.15 -11.72 -5.10
C ARG A 187 -1.50 -12.42 -5.07
N SER A 188 -2.25 -12.40 -6.17
CA SER A 188 -3.53 -13.08 -6.26
C SER A 188 -3.39 -14.61 -6.18
N TYR A 189 -2.32 -15.20 -6.74
CA TYR A 189 -1.99 -16.60 -6.53
C TYR A 189 -1.72 -16.89 -5.04
N LYS A 190 -0.92 -16.05 -4.38
CA LYS A 190 -0.66 -16.16 -2.93
C LYS A 190 -1.95 -16.10 -2.12
N ASN A 191 -2.81 -15.11 -2.38
CA ASN A 191 -4.09 -14.91 -1.68
C ASN A 191 -5.11 -16.04 -1.94
N THR A 192 -4.93 -16.81 -3.02
CA THR A 192 -5.79 -17.95 -3.37
C THR A 192 -5.15 -19.32 -3.05
N GLY A 193 -4.08 -19.34 -2.24
CA GLY A 193 -3.44 -20.56 -1.75
C GLY A 193 -2.49 -21.24 -2.73
N LYS A 194 -2.25 -20.63 -3.90
CA LYS A 194 -1.36 -21.12 -4.97
C LYS A 194 0.07 -20.60 -4.77
N TYR A 195 0.67 -20.99 -3.65
CA TYR A 195 1.95 -20.42 -3.18
C TYR A 195 3.13 -20.75 -4.10
N GLN A 196 3.18 -21.95 -4.67
CA GLN A 196 4.25 -22.34 -5.59
C GLN A 196 4.19 -21.52 -6.88
N GLU A 197 2.99 -21.32 -7.43
CA GLU A 197 2.76 -20.51 -8.62
C GLU A 197 3.09 -19.04 -8.37
N ALA A 198 2.71 -18.52 -7.20
CA ALA A 198 3.11 -17.18 -6.76
C ALA A 198 4.64 -17.04 -6.71
N LEU A 199 5.33 -17.97 -6.02
CA LEU A 199 6.78 -17.95 -5.90
C LEU A 199 7.49 -18.06 -7.25
N ASN A 200 7.04 -18.97 -8.12
CA ASN A 200 7.59 -19.13 -9.47
C ASN A 200 7.45 -17.84 -10.29
N LEU A 201 6.32 -17.15 -10.18
CA LEU A 201 6.10 -15.90 -10.88
C LEU A 201 6.99 -14.79 -10.33
N PHE A 202 7.12 -14.64 -8.99
CA PHE A 202 8.05 -13.70 -8.38
C PHE A 202 9.51 -13.97 -8.76
N LYS A 203 9.95 -15.23 -8.76
CA LYS A 203 11.29 -15.63 -9.23
C LYS A 203 11.55 -15.16 -10.67
N ARG A 204 10.58 -15.35 -11.57
CA ARG A 204 10.70 -14.92 -12.97
C ARG A 204 10.79 -13.40 -13.11
N MET A 205 10.08 -12.64 -12.28
CA MET A 205 10.20 -11.17 -12.24
C MET A 205 11.59 -10.74 -11.76
N MET A 206 12.08 -11.34 -10.68
CA MET A 206 13.38 -11.02 -10.07
C MET A 206 14.56 -11.18 -11.04
N ILE A 207 14.51 -12.19 -11.92
CA ILE A 207 15.54 -12.43 -12.95
C ILE A 207 15.16 -11.89 -14.33
N ASN A 208 14.16 -10.99 -14.42
CA ASN A 208 13.67 -10.35 -15.65
C ASN A 208 13.41 -11.33 -16.81
N LYS A 209 12.84 -12.51 -16.52
CA LYS A 209 12.50 -13.55 -17.52
C LYS A 209 11.11 -13.38 -18.14
N ILE A 210 10.41 -12.28 -17.86
CA ILE A 210 9.15 -11.94 -18.49
C ILE A 210 9.47 -10.93 -19.59
N LYS A 211 9.16 -11.30 -20.83
CA LYS A 211 9.52 -10.55 -22.02
C LYS A 211 8.95 -9.11 -21.94
N ASP A 212 9.73 -8.15 -22.43
CA ASP A 212 9.32 -6.75 -22.59
C ASP A 212 8.80 -6.09 -21.30
N THR A 213 9.23 -6.58 -20.13
CA THR A 213 8.81 -6.07 -18.81
C THR A 213 10.03 -5.82 -17.92
N ASP A 214 10.04 -4.68 -17.22
CA ASP A 214 11.12 -4.28 -16.31
C ASP A 214 10.59 -4.16 -14.88
N PHE A 215 11.14 -4.97 -13.97
CA PHE A 215 10.74 -5.06 -12.57
C PHE A 215 11.68 -4.33 -11.60
N THR A 216 12.70 -3.62 -12.10
CA THR A 216 13.70 -2.95 -11.24
C THR A 216 13.08 -2.03 -10.20
N GLY A 217 12.07 -1.25 -10.61
CA GLY A 217 11.29 -0.36 -9.73
C GLY A 217 10.40 -1.07 -8.70
N LEU A 218 10.35 -2.41 -8.70
CA LEU A 218 9.54 -3.26 -7.83
C LEU A 218 10.38 -4.32 -7.10
N ALA A 219 11.71 -4.27 -7.21
CA ALA A 219 12.61 -5.28 -6.64
C ALA A 219 12.38 -5.52 -5.14
N ASN A 220 12.40 -4.46 -4.32
CA ASN A 220 12.15 -4.55 -2.87
C ASN A 220 10.80 -5.21 -2.55
N THR A 221 9.78 -4.88 -3.33
CA THR A 221 8.45 -5.46 -3.17
C THR A 221 8.46 -6.95 -3.51
N ILE A 222 9.09 -7.35 -4.61
CA ILE A 222 9.24 -8.76 -4.98
C ILE A 222 9.96 -9.55 -3.88
N GLU A 223 11.06 -9.02 -3.37
CA GLU A 223 11.83 -9.63 -2.28
C GLU A 223 10.97 -9.79 -1.01
N ASN A 224 10.26 -8.74 -0.60
CA ASN A 224 9.34 -8.77 0.54
C ASN A 224 8.19 -9.77 0.36
N GLU A 225 7.70 -9.98 -0.86
CA GLU A 225 6.66 -10.99 -1.15
C GLU A 225 7.24 -12.41 -1.12
N ILE A 226 8.44 -12.64 -1.67
CA ILE A 226 9.13 -13.93 -1.62
C ILE A 226 9.40 -14.32 -0.16
N GLN A 227 10.03 -13.44 0.61
CA GLN A 227 10.37 -13.70 2.00
C GLN A 227 9.12 -13.94 2.86
N HIS A 228 8.00 -13.27 2.58
CA HIS A 228 6.71 -13.52 3.23
C HIS A 228 6.15 -14.91 2.93
N ILE A 229 6.20 -15.36 1.67
CA ILE A 229 5.83 -16.74 1.32
C ILE A 229 6.70 -17.74 2.10
N LEU A 230 8.00 -17.50 2.21
CA LEU A 230 8.90 -18.37 2.97
C LEU A 230 8.72 -18.30 4.48
N ALA A 231 8.16 -17.21 5.03
CA ALA A 231 7.87 -17.10 6.45
C ALA A 231 6.69 -18.00 6.86
N PHE A 232 5.64 -18.05 6.04
CA PHE A 232 4.41 -18.78 6.38
C PHE A 232 4.23 -20.12 5.66
N HIS A 233 4.87 -20.31 4.51
CA HIS A 233 4.56 -21.40 3.58
C HIS A 233 5.82 -22.08 3.00
N ARG A 234 6.95 -22.00 3.72
CA ARG A 234 8.24 -22.60 3.31
C ARG A 234 8.14 -24.06 2.88
N THR A 235 7.33 -24.86 3.59
CA THR A 235 7.15 -26.30 3.33
C THR A 235 6.27 -26.60 2.11
N ARG A 236 5.62 -25.58 1.55
CA ARG A 236 4.69 -25.71 0.42
C ARG A 236 5.26 -25.19 -0.90
N VAL A 237 6.54 -24.80 -0.90
CA VAL A 237 7.20 -24.22 -2.06
C VAL A 237 8.61 -24.74 -2.23
N ASP A 238 9.06 -24.85 -3.48
CA ASP A 238 10.45 -25.10 -3.84
C ASP A 238 11.21 -23.76 -3.91
N TYR A 239 12.16 -23.58 -2.99
CA TYR A 239 12.88 -22.33 -2.76
C TYR A 239 14.41 -22.50 -2.74
N TYR A 240 14.93 -23.70 -3.02
CA TYR A 240 16.36 -24.00 -2.84
C TYR A 240 17.28 -23.27 -3.82
N ASP A 241 16.75 -22.88 -4.97
CA ASP A 241 17.37 -22.06 -6.01
C ASP A 241 17.40 -20.55 -5.70
N LEU A 242 16.75 -20.11 -4.61
CA LEU A 242 16.78 -18.70 -4.22
C LEU A 242 18.12 -18.29 -3.59
N PRO A 243 18.57 -17.04 -3.83
CA PRO A 243 19.67 -16.42 -3.11
C PRO A 243 19.57 -16.55 -1.58
N ASN A 244 20.71 -16.68 -0.88
CA ASN A 244 20.77 -16.96 0.56
C ASN A 244 20.07 -15.89 1.42
N ASP A 245 20.25 -14.63 1.04
CA ASP A 245 19.64 -13.44 1.65
C ASP A 245 18.11 -13.48 1.62
N LEU A 246 17.51 -14.05 0.58
CA LEU A 246 16.06 -14.23 0.49
C LEU A 246 15.55 -15.42 1.30
N ARG A 247 16.41 -16.34 1.73
CA ARG A 247 16.03 -17.55 2.49
C ARG A 247 16.06 -17.37 4.01
N SER A 248 16.31 -16.15 4.49
CA SER A 248 16.36 -15.83 5.93
C SER A 248 15.13 -16.36 6.69
N ALA A 249 15.37 -17.03 7.82
CA ALA A 249 14.31 -17.50 8.72
C ALA A 249 13.79 -16.41 9.68
N ASN A 250 14.48 -15.28 9.77
CA ASN A 250 14.18 -14.19 10.70
C ASN A 250 13.55 -12.98 10.00
N PHE A 251 12.97 -13.19 8.81
CA PHE A 251 12.31 -12.13 8.07
C PHE A 251 11.13 -11.58 8.86
N LYS A 252 11.18 -10.30 9.19
CA LYS A 252 10.05 -9.55 9.76
C LYS A 252 10.15 -8.07 9.44
N ARG A 253 9.01 -7.38 9.47
CA ARG A 253 8.88 -5.92 9.49
C ARG A 253 7.80 -5.53 10.50
N ASP A 254 7.97 -4.42 11.19
CA ASP A 254 7.00 -3.98 12.19
C ASP A 254 5.71 -3.49 11.52
N VAL A 255 5.83 -2.56 10.56
CA VAL A 255 4.72 -2.11 9.73
C VAL A 255 5.16 -2.03 8.27
N ARG A 256 4.31 -2.54 7.37
CA ARG A 256 4.45 -2.40 5.92
C ARG A 256 3.17 -1.79 5.36
N VAL A 257 3.29 -0.67 4.67
CA VAL A 257 2.18 -0.03 3.94
C VAL A 257 2.46 -0.13 2.45
N VAL A 258 1.57 -0.77 1.71
CA VAL A 258 1.64 -0.87 0.25
C VAL A 258 0.54 -0.01 -0.33
N CYS A 259 0.91 0.92 -1.21
CA CYS A 259 -0.01 1.84 -1.88
C CYS A 259 0.02 1.56 -3.39
N GLU A 260 -1.14 1.28 -3.97
CA GLU A 260 -1.31 0.90 -5.38
C GLU A 260 -2.44 1.74 -5.97
N TRP A 261 -2.25 2.33 -7.15
CA TRP A 261 -3.28 3.17 -7.77
C TRP A 261 -3.51 2.77 -9.23
N ASN A 262 -4.72 3.03 -9.73
CA ASN A 262 -5.13 2.50 -11.04
C ASN A 262 -4.76 3.37 -12.26
N ASP A 263 -4.20 4.56 -12.03
CA ASP A 263 -3.73 5.48 -13.07
C ASP A 263 -2.27 5.93 -12.82
N PRO A 264 -1.29 5.49 -13.64
CA PRO A 264 0.12 5.84 -13.40
C PRO A 264 0.42 7.35 -13.46
N TYR A 265 -0.49 8.17 -14.00
CA TYR A 265 -0.35 9.63 -14.07
C TYR A 265 -0.94 10.37 -12.87
N ALA A 266 -1.58 9.65 -11.93
CA ALA A 266 -2.22 10.26 -10.77
C ALA A 266 -1.19 10.99 -9.89
N GLU A 267 -1.48 12.25 -9.54
CA GLU A 267 -0.65 13.06 -8.67
C GLU A 267 -1.32 13.23 -7.30
N PHE A 268 -0.61 12.88 -6.24
CA PHE A 268 -1.11 12.96 -4.87
C PHE A 268 0.03 12.97 -3.85
N GLU A 269 -0.29 13.33 -2.61
CA GLU A 269 0.62 13.34 -1.47
C GLU A 269 0.13 12.34 -0.41
N LEU A 270 1.05 11.57 0.16
CA LEU A 270 0.83 10.75 1.34
C LEU A 270 1.66 11.30 2.50
N GLN A 271 1.03 11.56 3.63
CA GLN A 271 1.73 12.03 4.83
C GLN A 271 1.53 11.03 5.97
N PHE A 272 2.62 10.46 6.46
CA PHE A 272 2.65 9.54 7.58
C PHE A 272 2.98 10.32 8.85
N VAL A 273 2.16 10.18 9.90
CA VAL A 273 2.36 10.80 11.20
C VAL A 273 2.55 9.70 12.25
N ASN A 274 3.64 9.78 13.01
CA ASN A 274 3.95 8.84 14.07
C ASN A 274 3.26 9.21 15.41
N PRO A 275 3.30 8.33 16.43
CA PRO A 275 2.74 8.60 17.76
C PRO A 275 3.34 9.85 18.42
N GLY A 276 4.64 10.10 18.23
CA GLY A 276 5.32 11.33 18.66
C GLY A 276 4.96 12.62 17.91
N LYS A 277 3.92 12.62 17.07
CA LYS A 277 3.47 13.79 16.27
C LYS A 277 4.55 14.36 15.35
N LYS A 278 5.40 13.50 14.81
CA LYS A 278 6.33 13.80 13.72
C LYS A 278 5.75 13.26 12.42
N PHE A 279 6.00 13.95 11.31
CA PHE A 279 5.49 13.51 10.01
C PHE A 279 6.56 13.38 8.93
N PHE A 280 6.28 12.50 7.97
CA PHE A 280 6.99 12.37 6.70
C PHE A 280 5.96 12.50 5.57
N THR A 281 6.25 13.31 4.56
CA THR A 281 5.40 13.45 3.36
C THR A 281 6.12 12.85 2.16
N TRP A 282 5.47 11.90 1.52
CA TRP A 282 5.85 11.37 0.22
C TRP A 282 4.98 11.98 -0.87
N ASN A 283 5.61 12.42 -1.96
CA ASN A 283 4.94 13.10 -3.05
C ASN A 283 4.98 12.19 -4.29
N ASN A 284 3.82 11.81 -4.82
CA ASN A 284 3.71 11.22 -6.14
C ASN A 284 3.40 12.34 -7.14
N THR A 285 4.41 13.13 -7.51
CA THR A 285 4.21 14.26 -8.43
C THR A 285 5.32 14.32 -9.46
N LYS A 286 5.01 14.90 -10.62
CA LYS A 286 6.01 15.13 -11.66
C LYS A 286 7.12 16.08 -11.21
N LEU A 287 6.84 16.97 -10.27
CA LEU A 287 7.79 17.97 -9.79
C LEU A 287 8.78 17.41 -8.76
N LEU A 288 8.29 16.64 -7.77
CA LEU A 288 9.10 16.22 -6.62
C LEU A 288 9.57 14.77 -6.70
N ASN A 289 9.00 13.96 -7.61
CA ASN A 289 9.35 12.55 -7.75
C ASN A 289 9.41 12.10 -9.21
N THR A 290 9.92 12.97 -10.08
CA THR A 290 9.92 12.81 -11.55
C THR A 290 10.50 11.47 -11.99
N GLN A 291 11.71 11.11 -11.51
CA GLN A 291 12.41 9.90 -11.96
C GLN A 291 11.62 8.63 -11.62
N ARG A 292 11.08 8.54 -10.41
CA ARG A 292 10.27 7.42 -9.96
C ARG A 292 8.97 7.32 -10.74
N MET A 293 8.25 8.44 -10.90
CA MET A 293 6.99 8.49 -11.62
C MET A 293 7.19 8.13 -13.11
N LEU A 294 8.22 8.67 -13.75
CA LEU A 294 8.58 8.33 -15.13
C LEU A 294 8.99 6.86 -15.28
N SER A 295 9.70 6.30 -14.30
CA SER A 295 10.00 4.86 -14.28
C SER A 295 8.73 4.02 -14.18
N GLY A 296 7.77 4.41 -13.33
CA GLY A 296 6.46 3.77 -13.21
C GLY A 296 5.67 3.82 -14.50
N ILE A 297 5.59 4.99 -15.14
CA ILE A 297 4.91 5.17 -16.44
C ILE A 297 5.58 4.31 -17.52
N LYS A 298 6.91 4.34 -17.60
CA LYS A 298 7.68 3.60 -18.61
C LYS A 298 7.55 2.09 -18.45
N ASN A 299 7.67 1.59 -17.22
CA ASN A 299 7.75 0.15 -16.93
C ASN A 299 6.37 -0.45 -16.56
N GLY A 300 5.33 0.38 -16.52
CA GLY A 300 3.95 -0.04 -16.25
C GLY A 300 3.73 -0.44 -14.80
N PHE A 301 4.07 0.42 -13.85
CA PHE A 301 3.67 0.25 -12.46
C PHE A 301 3.23 1.55 -11.79
N ALA A 302 2.29 1.39 -10.86
CA ALA A 302 1.63 2.45 -10.11
C ALA A 302 1.50 1.98 -8.66
N HIS A 303 2.66 1.82 -8.03
CA HIS A 303 2.85 1.15 -6.74
C HIS A 303 3.99 1.81 -5.98
N GLU A 304 3.80 1.97 -4.67
CA GLU A 304 4.86 2.33 -3.73
C GLU A 304 4.73 1.53 -2.44
N GLU A 305 5.88 1.20 -1.84
CA GLU A 305 5.96 0.44 -0.60
C GLU A 305 6.71 1.23 0.47
N PHE A 306 6.10 1.29 1.65
CA PHE A 306 6.62 1.98 2.82
C PHE A 306 6.84 0.97 3.94
N ILE A 307 8.10 0.84 4.35
CA ILE A 307 8.50 0.01 5.50
C ILE A 307 8.81 0.94 6.66
N ILE A 308 8.19 0.64 7.81
CA ILE A 308 8.52 1.25 9.10
C ILE A 308 9.10 0.14 9.96
N ASP A 309 10.42 0.13 10.07
CA ASP A 309 11.14 -0.74 11.00
C ASP A 309 11.37 0.00 12.34
N ASP A 310 11.35 -0.73 13.45
CA ASP A 310 11.36 -0.18 14.82
C ASP A 310 10.17 0.76 15.10
N ALA A 311 8.96 0.37 14.69
CA ALA A 311 7.79 1.25 14.77
C ALA A 311 7.41 1.58 16.23
N GLU A 312 7.29 2.88 16.54
CA GLU A 312 6.81 3.36 17.84
C GLU A 312 5.42 2.80 18.18
N THR A 313 5.24 2.43 19.45
CA THR A 313 3.94 2.02 19.98
C THR A 313 3.01 3.21 20.08
N GLY A 314 1.78 3.06 19.58
CA GLY A 314 0.75 4.09 19.60
C GLY A 314 0.08 4.26 18.24
N LYS A 315 -0.60 5.42 18.09
CA LYS A 315 -1.42 5.73 16.93
C LYS A 315 -0.57 6.31 15.80
N TRP A 316 -0.57 5.63 14.67
CA TRP A 316 -0.06 6.11 13.39
C TRP A 316 -1.19 6.64 12.54
N THR A 317 -0.96 7.73 11.82
CA THR A 317 -1.94 8.35 10.92
C THR A 317 -1.37 8.42 9.51
N ILE A 318 -2.18 8.12 8.51
CA ILE A 318 -1.88 8.34 7.09
C ILE A 318 -2.85 9.41 6.59
N ASN A 319 -2.33 10.52 6.11
CA ASN A 319 -3.10 11.55 5.41
C ASN A 319 -2.87 11.46 3.90
N LEU A 320 -3.86 11.90 3.15
CA LEU A 320 -3.89 11.93 1.69
C LEU A 320 -4.30 13.33 1.23
N LYS A 321 -3.67 13.81 0.16
CA LYS A 321 -4.14 14.95 -0.63
C LYS A 321 -4.01 14.63 -2.11
N SER A 322 -5.13 14.60 -2.83
CA SER A 322 -5.13 14.48 -4.29
C SER A 322 -4.74 15.80 -4.92
N LEU A 323 -3.91 15.73 -5.97
CA LEU A 323 -3.48 16.89 -6.76
C LEU A 323 -4.01 16.81 -8.20
N SER A 324 -4.54 15.66 -8.61
CA SER A 324 -5.20 15.47 -9.90
C SER A 324 -6.67 15.86 -9.87
N GLU A 325 -7.14 16.46 -10.98
CA GLU A 325 -8.54 16.61 -11.33
C GLU A 325 -8.90 15.62 -12.44
N GLU A 326 -9.99 14.86 -12.30
CA GLU A 326 -10.44 13.94 -13.34
C GLU A 326 -11.97 13.82 -13.36
N ALA A 327 -12.52 13.42 -14.51
CA ALA A 327 -13.94 13.12 -14.67
C ALA A 327 -14.35 11.85 -13.92
N ASP A 328 -15.59 11.83 -13.42
CA ASP A 328 -16.11 10.76 -12.56
C ASP A 328 -16.39 9.42 -13.27
N ILE A 329 -16.35 9.37 -14.60
CA ILE A 329 -16.73 8.17 -15.38
C ILE A 329 -15.70 7.03 -15.22
N ASN A 330 -14.40 7.36 -15.22
CA ASN A 330 -13.29 6.41 -15.07
C ASN A 330 -12.29 6.93 -14.01
N PRO A 331 -12.72 6.99 -12.73
CA PRO A 331 -11.98 7.72 -11.72
C PRO A 331 -10.74 6.97 -11.26
N THR A 332 -9.80 7.73 -10.73
CA THR A 332 -8.61 7.18 -10.09
C THR A 332 -8.91 6.75 -8.65
N TYR A 333 -8.52 5.52 -8.33
CA TYR A 333 -8.57 4.89 -7.03
C TYR A 333 -7.17 4.57 -6.53
N LEU A 334 -6.97 4.80 -5.24
CA LEU A 334 -5.83 4.33 -4.46
C LEU A 334 -6.31 3.17 -3.58
N LYS A 335 -5.74 1.99 -3.78
CA LYS A 335 -5.79 0.90 -2.81
C LYS A 335 -4.57 1.04 -1.90
N TYR A 336 -4.78 0.88 -0.60
CA TYR A 336 -3.67 0.73 0.32
C TYR A 336 -3.88 -0.49 1.22
N THR A 337 -2.77 -1.17 1.51
CA THR A 337 -2.72 -2.31 2.40
C THR A 337 -1.78 -2.02 3.55
N VAL A 338 -2.28 -2.08 4.78
CA VAL A 338 -1.47 -1.96 6.00
C VAL A 338 -1.27 -3.36 6.57
N TYR A 339 -0.01 -3.78 6.68
CA TYR A 339 0.43 -4.96 7.41
C TYR A 339 1.07 -4.52 8.72
N LYS A 340 0.73 -5.18 9.82
CA LYS A 340 1.41 -5.03 11.12
C LYS A 340 1.98 -6.37 11.53
N ASN A 341 3.19 -6.38 12.09
CA ASN A 341 3.96 -7.59 12.40
C ASN A 341 4.19 -8.47 11.15
N TYR A 342 4.54 -7.84 10.03
CA TYR A 342 4.68 -8.51 8.73
C TYR A 342 5.76 -9.59 8.79
N GLY A 343 5.42 -10.80 8.35
CA GLY A 343 6.28 -11.99 8.42
C GLY A 343 6.24 -12.75 9.76
N LEU A 344 5.42 -12.32 10.74
CA LEU A 344 5.30 -12.98 12.05
C LEU A 344 3.92 -13.63 12.25
N PRO A 345 3.78 -14.64 13.13
CA PRO A 345 2.49 -15.31 13.37
C PRO A 345 1.32 -14.38 13.74
N GLN A 346 1.62 -13.26 14.39
CA GLN A 346 0.65 -12.23 14.77
C GLN A 346 0.42 -11.15 13.70
N GLU A 347 0.79 -11.43 12.44
CA GLU A 347 0.56 -10.52 11.31
C GLU A 347 -0.92 -10.16 11.19
N THR A 348 -1.22 -8.87 11.04
CA THR A 348 -2.56 -8.41 10.68
C THR A 348 -2.48 -7.64 9.37
N LYS A 349 -3.50 -7.78 8.52
CA LYS A 349 -3.61 -7.13 7.22
C LYS A 349 -4.95 -6.40 7.11
N SER A 350 -4.94 -5.14 6.66
CA SER A 350 -6.15 -4.40 6.27
C SER A 350 -5.98 -3.80 4.88
N VAL A 351 -6.97 -4.01 4.01
CA VAL A 351 -7.01 -3.46 2.65
C VAL A 351 -8.17 -2.48 2.56
N LYS A 352 -7.93 -1.30 1.99
CA LYS A 352 -8.94 -0.27 1.77
C LYS A 352 -8.74 0.39 0.41
N VAL A 353 -9.83 0.82 -0.22
CA VAL A 353 -9.84 1.46 -1.54
C VAL A 353 -10.53 2.81 -1.44
N VAL A 354 -9.87 3.85 -1.94
CA VAL A 354 -10.33 5.24 -1.86
C VAL A 354 -10.27 5.89 -3.22
N LYS A 355 -11.33 6.63 -3.58
CA LYS A 355 -11.41 7.43 -4.79
C LYS A 355 -10.61 8.72 -4.59
N LEU A 356 -9.56 8.95 -5.38
CA LEU A 356 -8.66 10.10 -5.18
C LEU A 356 -9.30 11.45 -5.49
N THR A 357 -10.11 11.51 -6.55
CA THR A 357 -10.64 12.77 -7.12
C THR A 357 -11.53 13.59 -6.18
N GLN A 358 -11.89 13.04 -5.01
CA GLN A 358 -12.77 13.69 -4.03
C GLN A 358 -12.01 14.38 -2.89
N HIS A 359 -10.68 14.35 -2.92
CA HIS A 359 -9.84 14.70 -1.79
C HIS A 359 -8.75 15.72 -2.16
N GLN A 360 -9.15 16.81 -2.84
CA GLN A 360 -8.24 17.93 -3.14
C GLN A 360 -7.78 18.67 -1.87
N GLU A 361 -8.65 18.69 -0.86
CA GLU A 361 -8.26 19.04 0.51
C GLU A 361 -7.60 17.85 1.20
N LYS A 362 -6.64 18.12 2.07
CA LYS A 362 -5.99 17.08 2.87
C LYS A 362 -7.02 16.41 3.76
N VAL A 363 -7.00 15.07 3.77
CA VAL A 363 -7.88 14.20 4.56
C VAL A 363 -7.06 13.12 5.25
N THR A 364 -7.55 12.58 6.36
CA THR A 364 -6.95 11.42 7.01
C THR A 364 -7.49 10.17 6.32
N LEU A 365 -6.60 9.48 5.62
CA LEU A 365 -6.86 8.25 4.89
C LEU A 365 -7.07 7.07 5.83
N ASP A 366 -6.21 6.94 6.84
CA ASP A 366 -6.32 5.93 7.88
C ASP A 366 -5.69 6.40 9.20
N ALA A 367 -6.08 5.76 10.29
CA ALA A 367 -5.31 5.77 11.52
C ALA A 367 -5.34 4.39 12.18
N PHE A 368 -4.16 3.86 12.53
CA PHE A 368 -4.03 2.52 13.11
C PHE A 368 -3.10 2.54 14.32
N ASP A 369 -3.42 1.70 15.31
CA ASP A 369 -2.56 1.48 16.46
C ASP A 369 -1.56 0.35 16.20
N TYR A 370 -0.31 0.57 16.63
CA TYR A 370 0.76 -0.42 16.66
C TYR A 370 1.28 -0.63 18.09
N GLY A 371 1.70 -1.85 18.44
CA GLY A 371 2.32 -2.17 19.74
C GLY A 371 1.40 -2.24 20.97
N GLN A 372 0.11 -1.90 20.86
CA GLN A 372 -0.84 -2.04 21.96
C GLN A 372 -1.25 -3.51 22.13
N LYS A 373 -1.00 -4.10 23.32
CA LYS A 373 -1.65 -5.38 23.69
C LYS A 373 -3.15 -5.13 23.71
N LYS A 374 -3.93 -5.88 22.93
CA LYS A 374 -5.39 -5.87 23.07
C LYS A 374 -5.73 -6.17 24.53
N SER A 375 -6.42 -5.25 25.20
CA SER A 375 -7.07 -5.53 26.47
C SER A 375 -8.03 -6.72 26.25
N PRO A 376 -8.08 -7.75 27.12
CA PRO A 376 -8.93 -8.92 26.94
C PRO A 376 -10.45 -8.66 26.85
N GLN A 377 -10.91 -7.41 26.88
CA GLN A 377 -12.32 -7.05 26.99
C GLN A 377 -13.06 -6.86 25.66
N THR A 378 -12.39 -6.89 24.50
CA THR A 378 -13.05 -6.64 23.20
C THR A 378 -13.45 -7.91 22.42
N GLU A 379 -13.20 -9.12 22.95
CA GLU A 379 -13.64 -10.37 22.30
C GLU A 379 -15.08 -10.79 22.63
N ALA A 380 -15.77 -10.08 23.54
CA ALA A 380 -17.12 -10.47 23.98
C ALA A 380 -18.29 -9.91 23.16
N LEU A 381 -18.07 -9.24 22.01
CA LEU A 381 -19.15 -8.61 21.24
C LEU A 381 -19.21 -8.99 19.75
N GLN A 382 -18.54 -10.06 19.33
CA GLN A 382 -18.69 -10.60 17.96
C GLN A 382 -19.13 -12.08 17.88
N THR A 383 -19.64 -12.62 18.98
CA THR A 383 -20.39 -13.88 18.97
C THR A 383 -21.73 -13.64 19.64
N ASN A 384 -22.71 -13.19 18.86
CA ASN A 384 -24.13 -13.52 18.97
C ASN A 384 -24.84 -13.13 17.68
#